data_AF-A0A969E533-F1
#
_entry.id   AF-A0A969E533-F1
#
_cell.length_a   1.000
_cell.length_b   1.000
_cell.length_c   1.000
_cell.angle_alpha   90.00
_cell.angle_beta   90.00
_cell.angle_gamma   90.00
#
_symmetry.space_group_name_H-M   'P 1'
#
loop_
_entity.id
_entity.type
_entity.pdbx_description
1 polymer ?
#
loop_
_entity_poly.entity_id
_entity_poly.type
_entity_poly.pdbx_seq_one_letter_code
_entity_poly.pdbx_strand_id
1 'polypeptide(L)'
;MVFNGMEDYKRDEKGEPVRTKLNENILRDIAQAGNGAYFNLANTRNIPQALKEQVDKLEKKEMEIRSYSEFESYYQGFLLPALAILLLEFMMPYRKSTWEERDIFKI
;
A
#
# COMPACT_ATOMS: atom_id res chain seq x y z
N MET A 1 -28.49 5.16 -34.60
CA MET A 1 -27.73 6.43 -34.72
C MET A 1 -28.46 7.22 -35.79
N VAL A 2 -28.92 8.44 -35.54
CA VAL A 2 -29.83 9.12 -36.49
C VAL A 2 -29.01 9.87 -37.54
N PHE A 3 -29.12 9.45 -38.80
CA PHE A 3 -28.66 10.20 -39.96
C PHE A 3 -29.90 10.49 -40.84
N ASN A 4 -30.15 11.76 -41.17
CA ASN A 4 -31.28 12.21 -42.02
C ASN A 4 -32.72 11.87 -41.55
N GLY A 5 -32.98 11.83 -40.25
CA GLY A 5 -34.35 11.68 -39.72
C GLY A 5 -34.99 10.30 -39.91
N MET A 6 -34.22 9.31 -40.39
CA MET A 6 -34.59 7.90 -40.38
C MET A 6 -33.73 7.18 -39.34
N GLU A 7 -34.38 6.40 -38.47
CA GLU A 7 -33.67 5.57 -37.48
C GLU A 7 -32.92 4.45 -38.20
N ASP A 8 -31.61 4.61 -38.40
CA ASP A 8 -30.76 3.53 -38.91
C ASP A 8 -30.10 2.76 -37.75
N TYR A 9 -30.21 1.43 -37.85
CA TYR A 9 -29.65 0.49 -36.91
C TYR A 9 -28.21 0.16 -37.32
N LYS A 10 -27.35 -0.12 -36.34
CA LYS A 10 -26.00 -0.61 -36.67
C LYS A 10 -26.14 -1.96 -37.37
N ARG A 11 -25.59 -2.10 -38.57
CA ARG A 11 -25.60 -3.33 -39.35
C ARG A 11 -24.28 -4.06 -39.23
N ASP A 12 -24.31 -5.38 -39.35
CA ASP A 12 -23.11 -6.21 -39.44
C ASP A 12 -22.49 -6.16 -40.85
N GLU A 13 -21.38 -6.87 -41.07
CA GLU A 13 -20.70 -6.92 -42.38
C GLU A 13 -21.57 -7.52 -43.50
N LYS A 14 -22.69 -8.16 -43.14
CA LYS A 14 -23.66 -8.77 -44.06
C LYS A 14 -24.87 -7.88 -44.32
N GLY A 15 -24.95 -6.71 -43.68
CA GLY A 15 -26.04 -5.75 -43.83
C GLY A 15 -27.24 -6.02 -42.92
N GLU A 16 -27.15 -6.97 -41.99
CA GLU A 16 -28.23 -7.32 -41.06
C GLU A 16 -28.20 -6.44 -39.81
N PRO A 17 -29.35 -6.01 -39.25
CA PRO A 17 -29.40 -5.21 -38.03
C PRO A 17 -28.82 -5.96 -36.82
N VAL A 18 -27.81 -5.37 -36.19
CA VAL A 18 -27.18 -5.91 -34.98
C VAL A 18 -28.14 -5.79 -33.81
N ARG A 19 -28.51 -6.94 -33.22
CA ARG A 19 -29.27 -7.00 -31.97
C ARG A 19 -28.33 -7.25 -30.80
N THR A 20 -28.16 -6.27 -29.93
CA THR A 20 -27.44 -6.44 -28.66
C THR A 20 -28.43 -6.76 -27.54
N LYS A 21 -28.04 -7.66 -26.63
CA LYS A 21 -28.78 -7.96 -25.40
C LYS A 21 -27.82 -7.92 -24.22
N LEU A 22 -28.29 -7.39 -23.10
CA LEU A 22 -27.56 -7.44 -21.84
C LEU A 22 -27.45 -8.90 -21.40
N ASN A 23 -26.23 -9.36 -21.11
CA ASN A 23 -25.99 -10.67 -20.53
C ASN A 23 -25.47 -10.49 -19.09
N GLU A 24 -26.38 -10.53 -18.12
CA GLU A 24 -26.04 -10.37 -16.71
C GLU A 24 -25.17 -11.50 -16.17
N ASN A 25 -25.29 -12.72 -16.72
CA ASN A 25 -24.54 -13.87 -16.25
C ASN A 25 -23.03 -13.67 -16.47
N ILE A 26 -22.64 -13.29 -17.70
CA ILE A 26 -21.24 -13.00 -18.03
C ILE A 26 -20.70 -11.85 -17.16
N LEU A 27 -21.51 -10.82 -16.92
CA LEU A 27 -21.09 -9.67 -16.11
C LEU A 27 -20.87 -10.06 -14.63
N ARG A 28 -21.69 -10.98 -14.09
CA ARG A 28 -21.49 -11.55 -12.75
C ARG A 28 -20.24 -12.41 -12.68
N ASP A 29 -20.00 -13.25 -13.69
CA ASP A 29 -18.82 -14.11 -13.75
C ASP A 29 -17.52 -13.29 -13.78
N ILE A 30 -17.49 -12.21 -14.58
CA ILE A 30 -16.35 -11.28 -14.63
C ILE A 30 -16.15 -10.58 -13.28
N ALA A 31 -17.22 -10.11 -12.65
CA ALA A 31 -17.14 -9.48 -11.34
C ALA A 31 -16.59 -10.45 -10.28
N GLN A 32 -17.04 -11.71 -10.28
CA GLN A 32 -16.53 -12.75 -9.38
C GLN A 32 -15.06 -13.05 -9.64
N ALA A 33 -14.65 -13.17 -10.92
CA ALA A 33 -13.25 -13.39 -11.29
C ALA A 33 -12.34 -12.22 -10.84
N GLY A 34 -12.87 -11.00 -10.82
CA GLY A 34 -12.18 -9.81 -10.33
C GLY A 34 -12.28 -9.57 -8.82
N ASN A 35 -12.85 -10.49 -8.04
CA ASN A 35 -13.18 -10.30 -6.61
C ASN A 35 -14.02 -9.04 -6.34
N GLY A 36 -14.81 -8.59 -7.32
CA GLY A 36 -15.71 -7.45 -7.24
C GLY A 36 -17.18 -7.88 -7.21
N ALA A 37 -18.07 -6.88 -7.23
CA ALA A 37 -19.51 -7.11 -7.25
C ALA A 37 -20.15 -6.53 -8.52
N TYR A 38 -21.14 -7.26 -9.05
CA TYR A 38 -21.96 -6.80 -10.16
C TYR A 38 -23.21 -6.06 -9.65
N PHE A 39 -23.50 -4.90 -10.22
CA PHE A 39 -24.70 -4.12 -9.93
C PHE A 39 -25.45 -3.78 -11.22
N ASN A 40 -26.73 -4.13 -11.29
CA ASN A 40 -27.57 -3.76 -12.42
C ASN A 40 -28.16 -2.34 -12.21
N LEU A 41 -27.71 -1.39 -13.02
CA LEU A 41 -28.10 0.03 -12.94
C LEU A 41 -29.59 0.30 -13.23
N ALA A 42 -30.30 -0.64 -13.87
CA ALA A 42 -31.74 -0.51 -14.11
C ALA A 42 -32.56 -0.58 -12.81
N ASN A 43 -32.01 -1.12 -11.73
CA ASN A 43 -32.67 -1.21 -10.42
C ASN A 43 -31.96 -0.30 -9.40
N THR A 44 -32.12 1.01 -9.58
CA THR A 44 -31.27 2.06 -9.00
C THR A 44 -31.48 2.32 -7.50
N ARG A 45 -32.49 1.71 -6.84
CA ARG A 45 -32.88 2.10 -5.48
C ARG A 45 -31.82 1.84 -4.40
N ASN A 46 -31.03 0.77 -4.53
CA ASN A 46 -30.12 0.32 -3.46
C ASN A 46 -28.63 0.29 -3.87
N ILE A 47 -28.31 0.68 -5.11
CA ILE A 47 -26.93 0.63 -5.64
C ILE A 47 -25.99 1.60 -4.91
N PRO A 48 -26.37 2.87 -4.63
CA PRO A 48 -25.44 3.81 -4.00
C PRO A 48 -25.00 3.38 -2.60
N GLN A 49 -25.91 2.76 -1.83
CA GLN A 49 -25.64 2.29 -0.48
C GLN A 49 -24.73 1.06 -0.50
N ALA A 50 -24.99 0.08 -1.36
CA ALA A 50 -24.15 -1.11 -1.50
C ALA A 50 -22.74 -0.79 -2.03
N LEU A 51 -22.62 0.22 -2.92
CA LEU A 51 -21.35 0.71 -3.40
C LEU A 51 -20.55 1.37 -2.26
N LYS A 52 -21.21 2.23 -1.47
CA LYS A 52 -20.58 2.90 -0.32
C LYS A 52 -20.06 1.88 0.70
N GLU A 53 -20.84 0.86 1.04
CA GLU A 53 -20.40 -0.21 1.95
C GLU A 53 -19.19 -0.99 1.44
N GLN A 54 -19.06 -1.20 0.14
CA GLN A 54 -17.89 -1.86 -0.44
C GLN A 54 -16.65 -0.96 -0.43
N VAL A 55 -16.82 0.32 -0.74
CA VAL A 55 -15.74 1.31 -0.67
C VAL A 55 -15.26 1.51 0.77
N ASP A 56 -16.18 1.64 1.73
CA ASP A 56 -15.88 1.77 3.16
C ASP A 56 -15.13 0.53 3.70
N LYS A 57 -15.39 -0.67 3.13
CA LYS A 57 -14.65 -1.90 3.45
C LYS A 57 -13.25 -1.93 2.85
N LEU A 58 -13.02 -1.28 1.70
CA LEU A 58 -11.71 -1.18 1.06
C LEU A 58 -10.80 -0.18 1.79
N GLU A 59 -11.35 0.98 2.19
CA GLU A 59 -10.60 2.05 2.87
C GLU A 59 -9.96 1.57 4.19
N LYS A 60 -10.60 0.62 4.89
CA LYS A 60 -10.06 0.03 6.13
C LYS A 60 -9.02 -1.07 5.89
N LYS A 61 -9.11 -1.79 4.77
CA LYS A 61 -8.20 -2.91 4.46
C LYS A 61 -6.83 -2.44 3.98
N GLU A 62 -6.73 -1.29 3.33
CA GLU A 62 -5.44 -0.69 2.95
C GLU A 62 -4.69 -0.04 4.13
N MET A 63 -5.38 0.32 5.22
CA MET A 63 -4.75 0.90 6.42
C MET A 63 -4.10 -0.16 7.34
N GLU A 64 -4.52 -1.42 7.30
CA GLU A 64 -3.90 -2.50 8.07
C GLU A 64 -2.66 -3.12 7.40
N ILE A 65 -2.37 -2.75 6.15
CA ILE A 65 -1.22 -3.26 5.41
C ILE A 65 -0.11 -2.19 5.42
N ARG A 66 0.91 -2.40 6.28
CA ARG A 66 2.22 -1.71 6.32
C ARG A 66 2.32 -0.39 7.09
N SER A 67 2.01 -0.43 8.38
CA SER A 67 2.88 0.26 9.35
C SER A 67 3.08 -0.55 10.62
N TYR A 68 3.16 -1.88 10.50
CA TYR A 68 4.21 -2.57 11.25
C TYR A 68 5.52 -2.26 10.50
N SER A 69 5.98 -1.01 10.62
CA SER A 69 7.42 -0.80 10.66
C SER A 69 7.86 -1.45 11.96
N GLU A 70 8.06 -2.76 11.93
CA GLU A 70 9.05 -3.39 12.79
C GLU A 70 10.36 -2.67 12.46
N PHE A 71 10.58 -1.53 13.11
CA PHE A 71 11.88 -0.91 13.16
C PHE A 71 12.76 -1.87 13.96
N GLU A 72 13.30 -2.87 13.27
CA GLU A 72 14.44 -3.65 13.73
C GLU A 72 15.48 -2.64 14.22
N SER A 73 15.65 -2.62 15.54
CA SER A 73 16.31 -1.54 16.24
C SER A 73 17.82 -1.78 16.25
N TYR A 74 18.48 -1.46 15.13
CA TYR A 74 19.93 -1.64 14.96
C TYR A 74 20.79 -0.75 15.88
N TYR A 75 20.19 0.17 16.65
CA TYR A 75 20.93 1.06 17.55
C TYR A 75 21.58 0.31 18.73
N GLN A 76 21.09 -0.89 19.09
CA GLN A 76 21.65 -1.68 20.20
C GLN A 76 23.13 -2.04 19.96
N GLY A 77 23.53 -2.26 18.69
CA GLY A 77 24.91 -2.53 18.33
C GLY A 77 25.87 -1.37 18.64
N PHE A 78 25.40 -0.13 18.58
CA PHE A 78 26.17 1.06 18.94
C PHE A 78 26.00 1.46 20.41
N LEU A 79 24.85 1.14 21.01
CA LEU A 79 24.54 1.43 22.41
C LEU A 79 25.44 0.65 23.38
N LEU A 80 25.65 -0.64 23.12
CA LEU A 80 26.50 -1.52 23.94
C LEU A 80 27.94 -1.02 24.09
N PRO A 81 28.70 -0.76 23.01
CA PRO A 81 30.07 -0.25 23.13
C PRO A 81 30.11 1.16 23.73
N ALA A 82 29.14 2.01 23.44
CA ALA A 82 29.05 3.35 24.05
C ALA A 82 28.88 3.26 25.58
N LEU A 83 28.00 2.37 26.05
CA LEU A 83 27.80 2.13 27.48
C LEU A 83 29.04 1.53 28.14
N ALA A 84 29.72 0.60 27.47
CA ALA A 84 30.97 0.00 27.97
C ALA A 84 32.08 1.05 28.14
N ILE A 85 32.27 1.95 27.17
CA ILE A 85 33.26 3.03 27.25
C ILE A 85 32.92 3.99 28.40
N LEU A 86 31.64 4.33 28.59
CA LEU A 86 31.19 5.18 29.68
C LEU A 86 31.51 4.56 31.06
N LEU A 87 31.30 3.24 31.21
CA LEU A 87 31.67 2.54 32.44
C LEU A 87 33.19 2.51 32.66
N LEU A 88 33.98 2.34 31.60
CA LEU A 88 35.44 2.41 31.68
C LEU A 88 35.95 3.80 32.09
N GLU A 89 35.34 4.86 31.55
CA GLU A 89 35.64 6.23 31.95
C GLU A 89 35.28 6.47 33.42
N PHE A 90 34.11 6.00 33.87
CA PHE A 90 33.71 6.11 35.27
C PHE A 90 34.65 5.34 36.22
N MET A 91 35.20 4.21 35.77
CA MET A 91 36.19 3.45 36.52
C MET A 91 37.57 4.10 36.55
N MET A 92 37.89 5.03 35.64
CA MET A 92 39.13 5.80 35.71
C MET A 92 38.94 6.95 36.72
N PRO A 93 39.60 6.90 37.89
CA PRO A 93 39.68 8.08 38.73
C PRO A 93 40.45 9.15 37.96
N TYR A 94 39.94 10.38 37.95
CA TYR A 94 40.59 11.58 37.41
C TYR A 94 41.86 11.94 38.22
N ARG A 95 42.79 11.00 38.39
CA ARG A 95 44.15 11.32 38.83
C ARG A 95 44.90 11.74 37.57
N LYS A 96 45.32 13.01 37.54
CA LYS A 96 46.44 13.44 36.71
C LYS A 96 47.59 12.47 36.95
N SER A 97 47.79 11.52 36.03
CA SER A 97 49.01 10.74 36.01
C SER A 97 50.09 11.67 35.49
N THR A 98 50.78 12.36 36.41
CA THR A 98 52.09 12.97 36.16
C THR A 98 53.06 11.85 35.77
N TRP A 99 53.02 11.42 34.52
CA TRP A 99 53.92 10.43 33.94
C TRP A 99 54.13 10.76 32.44
N GLU A 100 54.53 11.99 32.17
CA GLU A 100 55.03 12.44 30.85
C GLU A 100 56.37 13.19 31.00
N GLU A 101 57.18 12.85 32.01
CA GLU A 101 58.58 13.29 32.12
C GLU A 101 59.55 12.09 32.14
N ARG A 102 59.32 11.08 31.30
CA ARG A 102 60.35 10.06 31.05
C ARG A 102 60.55 9.87 29.56
N ASP A 103 61.39 10.78 29.04
CA ASP A 103 62.51 10.49 28.16
C ASP A 103 62.29 9.36 27.13
N ILE A 104 61.72 9.72 25.98
CA ILE A 104 61.80 8.90 24.75
C ILE A 104 62.56 9.61 23.61
N PHE A 105 63.24 10.73 23.89
CA PHE A 105 64.01 11.50 22.89
C PHE A 105 65.49 11.75 23.27
N LYS A 106 66.15 10.77 23.89
CA LYS A 106 67.63 10.73 23.84
C LYS A 106 68.08 9.77 22.75
N ILE A 107 68.32 10.36 21.57
CA ILE A 107 69.15 9.85 20.48
C ILE A 107 70.27 10.86 20.28
#